data_AF-G9ZPU1-F1
#
_entry.id   AF-G9ZPU1-F1
#
_cell.length_a   1.000
_cell.length_b   1.000
_cell.length_c   1.000
_cell.angle_alpha   90.00
_cell.angle_beta   90.00
_cell.angle_gamma   90.00
#
_symmetry.space_group_name_H-M   'P 1'
#
loop_
_entity.id
_entity.type
_entity.pdbx_description
1 polymer ?
#
loop_
_entity_poly.entity_id
_entity_poly.type
_entity_poly.pdbx_seq_one_letter_code
_entity_poly.pdbx_strand_id
1 'polypeptide(L)'
;MSDINDLNQEEQIKLLKLSLDEITEYLGETPYSTISASLWCLTHGVSSSEQDKMMLAFKRLAISGENSVDAFDKYEKVVSEYYDGNHLDIVTTQLISGFSNYSVPELKPLSNELISSLKLSFD
;
A
#
# COMPACT_ATOMS: atom_id res chain seq x y z
N MET A 1 -0.79 -23.46 29.99
CA MET A 1 -0.68 -22.45 28.92
C MET A 1 -1.45 -23.03 27.76
N SER A 2 -2.53 -22.36 27.30
CA SER A 2 -3.18 -22.77 26.06
C SER A 2 -2.25 -22.48 24.89
N ASP A 3 -2.16 -23.41 23.95
CA ASP A 3 -1.36 -23.28 22.74
C ASP A 3 -2.18 -22.58 21.65
N ILE A 4 -1.53 -21.97 20.66
CA ILE A 4 -2.22 -21.36 19.51
C ILE A 4 -3.08 -22.38 18.75
N ASN A 5 -2.70 -23.66 18.83
CA ASN A 5 -3.42 -24.80 18.29
C ASN A 5 -4.77 -25.08 19.00
N ASP A 6 -5.01 -24.48 20.17
CA ASP A 6 -6.29 -24.60 20.88
C ASP A 6 -7.38 -23.70 20.29
N LEU A 7 -7.00 -22.72 19.45
CA LEU A 7 -7.92 -21.83 18.73
C LEU A 7 -8.31 -22.45 17.39
N ASN A 8 -9.55 -22.24 16.96
CA ASN A 8 -9.91 -22.59 15.59
C ASN A 8 -9.27 -21.61 14.58
N GLN A 9 -9.22 -22.00 13.31
CA GLN A 9 -8.55 -21.22 12.26
C GLN A 9 -9.12 -19.80 12.11
N GLU A 10 -10.42 -19.61 12.30
CA GLU A 10 -11.07 -18.29 12.20
C GLU A 10 -10.60 -17.36 13.32
N GLU A 11 -10.53 -17.86 14.56
CA GLU A 11 -10.01 -17.12 15.71
C GLU A 11 -8.53 -16.78 15.55
N GLN A 12 -7.72 -17.73 15.04
CA GLN A 12 -6.31 -17.47 14.74
C GLN A 12 -6.15 -16.35 13.71
N ILE A 13 -6.91 -16.37 12.61
CA ILE A 13 -6.88 -15.34 11.58
C ILE A 13 -7.34 -13.99 12.13
N LYS A 14 -8.39 -13.96 12.95
CA LYS A 14 -8.89 -12.73 13.56
C LYS A 14 -7.84 -12.08 14.46
N LEU A 15 -7.16 -12.87 15.30
CA LEU A 15 -6.10 -12.36 16.17
C LEU A 15 -4.89 -11.88 15.38
N LEU A 16 -4.50 -12.60 14.32
CA LEU A 16 -3.44 -12.16 13.40
C LEU A 16 -3.74 -10.81 12.77
N LYS A 17 -4.98 -10.60 12.31
CA LYS A 17 -5.40 -9.30 11.77
C LYS A 17 -5.31 -8.19 12.81
N LEU A 18 -5.87 -8.41 14.00
CA LEU A 18 -5.81 -7.43 15.09
C LEU A 18 -4.37 -7.06 15.46
N SER A 19 -3.47 -8.03 15.58
CA SER A 19 -2.06 -7.74 15.86
C SER A 19 -1.37 -6.96 14.73
N LEU A 20 -1.72 -7.21 13.47
CA LEU A 20 -1.20 -6.43 12.34
C LEU A 20 -1.73 -4.99 12.35
N ASP A 21 -3.01 -4.80 12.68
CA ASP A 21 -3.64 -3.49 12.78
C ASP A 21 -2.98 -2.68 13.92
N GLU A 22 -2.80 -3.28 15.10
CA GLU A 22 -2.11 -2.65 16.25
C GLU A 22 -0.67 -2.22 15.92
N ILE A 23 0.08 -3.08 15.22
CA ILE A 23 1.44 -2.77 14.77
C ILE A 23 1.42 -1.61 13.76
N THR A 24 0.45 -1.61 12.85
CA THR A 24 0.36 -0.59 11.79
C THR A 24 -0.03 0.77 12.37
N GLU A 25 -0.97 0.79 13.33
CA GLU A 25 -1.34 1.97 14.09
C GLU A 25 -0.11 2.54 14.82
N TYR A 26 0.67 1.68 15.48
CA TYR A 26 1.89 2.11 16.19
C TYR A 26 2.98 2.63 15.24
N LEU A 27 3.19 1.97 14.11
CA LEU A 27 4.24 2.33 13.15
C LEU A 27 3.88 3.52 12.25
N GLY A 28 2.64 4.03 12.34
CA GLY A 28 2.25 5.31 11.75
C GLY A 28 1.84 5.22 10.29
N GLU A 29 0.80 4.43 10.00
CA GLU A 29 0.01 4.66 8.79
C GLU A 29 -0.64 6.05 8.84
N THR A 30 -0.60 6.76 7.71
CA THR A 30 -1.29 8.04 7.53
C THR A 30 -2.26 7.91 6.36
N PRO A 31 -3.21 8.85 6.21
CA PRO A 31 -4.14 8.83 5.07
C PRO A 31 -3.44 8.76 3.71
N TYR A 32 -2.18 9.19 3.60
CA TYR A 32 -1.44 9.25 2.34
C TYR A 32 -0.21 8.33 2.30
N SER A 33 0.10 7.62 3.38
CA SER A 33 1.25 6.72 3.44
C SER A 33 0.88 5.47 4.22
N THR A 34 0.91 4.32 3.56
CA THR A 34 0.79 3.04 4.25
C THR A 34 2.16 2.43 4.49
N ILE A 35 2.30 1.72 5.60
CA ILE A 35 3.50 0.92 5.84
C ILE A 35 3.47 -0.36 5.03
N SER A 36 2.30 -0.93 4.71
CA SER A 36 2.22 -2.25 4.07
C SER A 36 1.16 -2.27 2.98
N ALA A 37 1.62 -2.40 1.73
CA ALA A 37 0.72 -2.62 0.59
C ALA A 37 -0.08 -3.93 0.74
N SER A 38 0.47 -4.96 1.40
CA SER A 38 -0.25 -6.22 1.63
C SER A 38 -1.38 -6.05 2.63
N LEU A 39 -1.17 -5.26 3.69
CA LEU A 39 -2.23 -4.94 4.63
C LEU A 39 -3.32 -4.11 3.94
N TRP A 40 -2.93 -3.11 3.14
CA TRP A 40 -3.86 -2.35 2.32
C TRP A 40 -4.70 -3.25 1.41
N CYS A 41 -4.07 -4.20 0.71
CA CYS A 41 -4.78 -5.14 -0.15
C CYS A 41 -5.75 -6.02 0.66
N LEU A 42 -5.32 -6.50 1.83
CA LEU A 42 -6.15 -7.32 2.71
C LEU A 42 -7.40 -6.57 3.21
N THR A 43 -7.28 -5.29 3.55
CA THR A 43 -8.40 -4.46 4.04
C THR A 43 -9.36 -4.04 2.94
N HIS A 44 -8.87 -3.93 1.70
CA HIS A 44 -9.67 -3.52 0.53
C HIS A 44 -10.13 -4.70 -0.34
N GLY A 45 -9.90 -5.94 0.08
CA GLY A 45 -10.37 -7.14 -0.64
C GLY A 45 -9.62 -7.42 -1.94
N VAL A 46 -8.42 -6.87 -2.10
CA VAL A 46 -7.54 -7.14 -3.24
C VAL A 46 -6.76 -8.42 -2.99
N SER A 47 -6.82 -9.36 -3.94
CA SER A 47 -6.13 -10.65 -3.83
C SER A 47 -4.62 -10.52 -3.97
N SER A 48 -3.88 -11.51 -3.46
CA SER A 48 -2.42 -11.57 -3.62
C SER A 48 -1.98 -11.57 -5.09
N SER A 49 -2.74 -12.23 -5.97
CA SER A 49 -2.43 -12.24 -7.41
C SER A 49 -2.59 -10.86 -8.06
N GLU A 50 -3.57 -10.07 -7.61
CA GLU A 50 -3.78 -8.70 -8.10
C GLU A 50 -2.71 -7.78 -7.54
N GLN A 51 -2.35 -7.93 -6.26
CA GLN A 51 -1.22 -7.23 -5.65
C GLN A 51 0.08 -7.45 -6.44
N ASP A 52 0.39 -8.71 -6.80
CA ASP A 52 1.59 -9.03 -7.56
C ASP A 52 1.60 -8.36 -8.94
N LYS A 53 0.44 -8.33 -9.62
CA LYS A 53 0.30 -7.64 -10.92
C LYS A 53 0.51 -6.14 -10.79
N MET A 54 -0.10 -5.51 -9.78
CA MET A 54 0.09 -4.09 -9.49
C MET A 54 1.56 -3.78 -9.19
N MET A 55 2.19 -4.54 -8.30
CA MET A 55 3.60 -4.38 -7.95
C MET A 55 4.50 -4.48 -9.18
N LEU A 56 4.27 -5.46 -10.05
CA LEU A 56 5.06 -5.63 -11.28
C LEU A 56 4.86 -4.47 -12.26
N ALA A 57 3.64 -3.96 -12.40
CA ALA A 57 3.36 -2.80 -13.23
C ALA A 57 4.03 -1.52 -12.69
N PHE A 58 3.94 -1.29 -11.37
CA PHE A 58 4.61 -0.19 -10.68
C PHE A 58 6.13 -0.25 -10.86
N LYS A 59 6.72 -1.46 -10.73
CA LYS A 59 8.15 -1.68 -10.94
C LYS A 59 8.58 -1.38 -12.37
N ARG A 60 7.76 -1.76 -13.37
CA ARG A 60 8.05 -1.46 -14.78
C ARG A 60 8.06 0.05 -15.04
N LEU A 61 7.06 0.76 -14.53
CA LEU A 61 6.99 2.23 -14.62
C LEU A 61 8.23 2.87 -13.98
N ALA A 62 8.59 2.44 -12.77
CA ALA A 62 9.73 2.97 -12.05
C ALA A 62 11.06 2.75 -12.81
N ILE A 63 11.28 1.57 -13.37
CA ILE A 63 12.49 1.26 -14.13
C ILE A 63 12.54 2.03 -15.46
N SER A 64 11.38 2.34 -16.08
CA SER A 64 11.31 3.18 -17.29
C SER A 64 11.56 4.67 -17.04
N GLY A 65 11.82 5.08 -15.80
CA GLY A 65 12.10 6.48 -15.44
C GLY A 65 10.86 7.30 -15.12
N GLU A 66 9.69 6.66 -14.97
CA GLU A 66 8.41 7.29 -14.64
C GLU A 66 8.32 7.58 -13.13
N ASN A 67 9.38 8.12 -12.52
CA ASN A 67 9.49 8.34 -11.07
C ASN A 67 9.19 9.78 -10.65
N SER A 68 8.44 10.54 -11.45
CA SER A 68 8.02 11.91 -11.16
C SER A 68 6.51 12.02 -11.00
N VAL A 69 6.06 13.10 -10.38
CA VAL A 69 4.62 13.39 -10.20
C VAL A 69 3.88 13.50 -11.54
N ASP A 70 4.56 13.93 -12.61
CA ASP A 70 3.98 13.98 -13.96
C ASP A 70 3.55 12.61 -14.51
N ALA A 71 4.09 11.52 -13.95
CA ALA A 71 3.74 10.15 -14.33
C ALA A 71 2.69 9.52 -13.43
N PHE A 72 2.18 10.24 -12.42
CA PHE A 72 1.26 9.73 -11.40
C PHE A 72 0.01 9.08 -12.01
N ASP A 73 -0.55 9.67 -13.07
CA ASP A 73 -1.71 9.19 -13.80
C ASP A 73 -1.53 7.74 -14.32
N LYS A 74 -0.28 7.35 -14.62
CA LYS A 74 0.05 5.99 -15.07
C LYS A 74 -0.06 4.99 -13.93
N TYR A 75 0.31 5.39 -12.72
CA TYR A 75 0.14 4.58 -11.51
C TYR A 75 -1.34 4.48 -11.14
N GLU A 76 -2.09 5.58 -11.18
CA GLU A 76 -3.54 5.56 -10.96
C GLU A 76 -4.25 4.61 -11.91
N LYS A 77 -3.86 4.64 -13.19
CA LYS A 77 -4.41 3.73 -14.19
C LYS A 77 -4.20 2.27 -13.80
N VAL A 78 -3.00 1.90 -13.32
CA VAL A 78 -2.74 0.54 -12.85
C VAL A 78 -3.63 0.19 -11.66
N VAL A 79 -3.79 1.09 -10.69
CA VAL A 79 -4.63 0.85 -9.51
C VAL A 79 -6.10 0.67 -9.90
N SER A 80 -6.59 1.47 -10.86
CA SER A 80 -7.98 1.43 -11.33
C SER A 80 -8.39 0.10 -11.99
N GLU A 81 -7.41 -0.73 -12.38
CA GLU A 81 -7.69 -2.08 -12.90
C GLU A 81 -8.13 -3.05 -11.79
N TYR A 82 -7.81 -2.76 -10.53
CA TYR A 82 -7.99 -3.68 -9.39
C TYR A 82 -8.79 -3.06 -8.22
N TYR A 83 -9.05 -1.75 -8.28
CA TYR A 83 -9.79 -1.01 -7.26
C TYR A 83 -10.73 0.00 -7.91
N ASP A 84 -12.01 -0.08 -7.57
CA ASP A 84 -13.10 0.75 -8.13
C ASP A 84 -13.68 1.75 -7.12
N GLY A 85 -13.01 1.96 -6.00
CA GLY A 85 -13.45 2.88 -4.96
C GLY A 85 -13.15 4.36 -5.25
N ASN A 86 -13.64 5.22 -4.37
CA ASN A 86 -13.37 6.66 -4.41
C ASN A 86 -11.93 6.98 -4.00
N HIS A 87 -11.47 8.20 -4.30
CA HIS A 87 -10.14 8.70 -3.90
C HIS A 87 -8.97 7.88 -4.45
N LEU A 88 -9.03 7.57 -5.75
CA LEU A 88 -8.00 6.80 -6.46
C LEU A 88 -6.60 7.42 -6.32
N ASP A 89 -6.53 8.74 -6.22
CA ASP A 89 -5.32 9.51 -5.98
C ASP A 89 -4.69 9.18 -4.61
N ILE A 90 -5.51 9.17 -3.56
CA ILE A 90 -5.06 8.83 -2.20
C ILE A 90 -4.59 7.38 -2.17
N VAL A 91 -5.39 6.48 -2.73
CA VAL A 91 -5.07 5.04 -2.79
C VAL A 91 -3.77 4.79 -3.54
N THR A 92 -3.60 5.44 -4.69
CA THR A 92 -2.39 5.30 -5.51
C THR A 92 -1.17 5.80 -4.74
N THR A 93 -1.29 6.92 -4.03
CA THR A 93 -0.22 7.45 -3.17
C THR A 93 0.14 6.48 -2.05
N GLN A 94 -0.86 5.89 -1.38
CA GLN A 94 -0.64 4.87 -0.35
C GLN A 94 0.09 3.66 -0.92
N LEU A 95 -0.36 3.13 -2.06
CA LEU A 95 0.27 1.96 -2.70
C LEU A 95 1.70 2.25 -3.17
N ILE A 96 1.97 3.44 -3.74
CA ILE A 96 3.33 3.89 -4.07
C ILE A 96 4.20 3.89 -2.80
N SER A 97 3.70 4.44 -1.71
CA SER A 97 4.42 4.48 -0.44
C SER A 97 4.69 3.08 0.11
N GLY A 98 3.67 2.22 0.18
CA GLY A 98 3.78 0.85 0.68
C GLY A 98 4.75 0.00 -0.15
N PHE A 99 4.65 0.06 -1.48
CA PHE A 99 5.59 -0.66 -2.35
C PHE A 99 7.02 -0.10 -2.25
N SER A 100 7.20 1.21 -2.09
CA SER A 100 8.53 1.82 -1.97
C SER A 100 9.31 1.37 -0.73
N ASN A 101 8.62 0.96 0.33
CA ASN A 101 9.25 0.57 1.59
C ASN A 101 9.80 -0.87 1.58
N TYR A 102 9.27 -1.75 0.70
CA TYR A 102 9.59 -3.19 0.75
C TYR A 102 9.91 -3.80 -0.62
N SER A 103 9.09 -3.53 -1.63
CA SER A 103 9.05 -4.36 -2.85
C SER A 103 9.57 -3.66 -4.11
N VAL A 104 9.47 -2.33 -4.17
CA VAL A 104 9.90 -1.51 -5.32
C VAL A 104 10.65 -0.27 -4.80
N PRO A 105 11.90 -0.42 -4.30
CA PRO A 105 12.68 0.68 -3.73
C PRO A 105 12.88 1.87 -4.68
N GLU A 106 12.80 1.64 -5.99
CA GLU A 106 12.90 2.65 -7.04
C GLU A 106 11.79 3.72 -6.94
N LEU A 107 10.65 3.41 -6.30
CA LEU A 107 9.57 4.36 -6.05
C LEU A 107 9.85 5.34 -4.91
N LYS A 108 10.92 5.14 -4.13
CA LYS A 108 11.18 5.94 -2.93
C LYS A 108 11.27 7.46 -3.20
N PRO A 109 11.92 7.92 -4.28
CA PRO A 109 11.94 9.35 -4.62
C PRO A 109 10.53 9.91 -4.85
N LEU A 110 9.72 9.22 -5.66
CA LEU A 110 8.33 9.60 -5.95
C LEU A 110 7.47 9.61 -4.68
N SER A 111 7.58 8.57 -3.84
CA SER A 111 6.87 8.52 -2.56
C SER A 111 7.21 9.71 -1.67
N ASN A 112 8.48 10.10 -1.59
CA ASN A 112 8.90 11.23 -0.75
C ASN A 112 8.36 12.56 -1.29
N GLU A 113 8.35 12.75 -2.61
CA GLU A 113 7.83 13.95 -3.27
C GLU A 113 6.32 14.11 -3.06
N LEU A 114 5.55 13.03 -3.25
CA LEU A 114 4.10 13.03 -3.01
C LEU A 114 3.77 13.36 -1.55
N ILE A 115 4.43 12.70 -0.59
CA ILE A 115 4.23 12.96 0.84
C ILE A 115 4.60 14.41 1.21
N SER A 116 5.66 14.96 0.62
CA SER A 116 6.10 16.33 0.91
C SER A 116 5.14 17.37 0.33
N SER A 117 4.66 17.15 -0.89
CA SER A 117 3.68 18.03 -1.55
C SER A 117 2.36 18.08 -0.79
N LEU A 118 1.94 16.94 -0.24
CA LEU A 118 0.74 16.86 0.59
C LEU A 118 0.90 17.59 1.93
N LYS A 119 2.05 17.45 2.61
CA LYS A 119 2.31 18.19 3.86
C LYS A 119 2.25 19.70 3.66
N LEU A 120 2.80 20.20 2.55
CA LEU A 120 2.77 21.63 2.20
C LEU A 120 1.37 22.15 1.83
N SER A 121 0.41 21.28 1.51
CA SER A 121 -0.97 21.68 1.19
C SER A 121 -1.84 21.94 2.43
N PHE A 122 -1.34 21.62 3.63
CA PHE A 122 -2.04 21.78 4.90
C PHE A 122 -1.36 22.79 5.86
N ASP A 123 -0.24 23.40 5.44
CA ASP A 123 0.42 24.53 6.11
C ASP A 123 0.00 25.88 5.48
#